data_AF-A0AAN5HYY8-F1
#
_entry.id   AF-A0AAN5HYY8-F1
#
_cell.length_a   1.000
_cell.length_b   1.000
_cell.length_c   1.000
_cell.angle_alpha   90.00
_cell.angle_beta   90.00
_cell.angle_gamma   90.00
#
_symmetry.space_group_name_H-M   'P 1'
#
loop_
_entity.id
_entity.type
_entity.pdbx_description
1 polymer ?
#
loop_
_entity_poly.entity_id
_entity_poly.type
_entity_poly.pdbx_seq_one_letter_code
_entity_poly.pdbx_strand_id
1 'polypeptide(L)'
;SGDLLYPIIFTPAMICFRVLIEAVMAIPIGYFVGYDKEEIKSQIMAHLHGGFVFDTQRKRILECFSRFFYHSSMFIYDFRVLAIHPCLWDVSACWTGYPFQVVDDDIWFVVRYGMKFY
;
A
#
# COMPACT_ATOMS: atom_id res chain seq x y z
N SER A 1 -18.36 -19.91 2.65
CA SER A 1 -17.93 -20.07 1.25
C SER A 1 -17.77 -18.75 0.48
N GLY A 2 -18.08 -17.58 1.06
CA GLY A 2 -17.92 -16.27 0.39
C GLY A 2 -16.53 -15.63 0.53
N ASP A 3 -15.76 -16.00 1.56
CA ASP A 3 -14.47 -15.36 1.86
C ASP A 3 -13.38 -15.61 0.81
N LEU A 4 -13.53 -16.65 -0.02
CA LEU A 4 -12.60 -16.96 -1.11
C LEU A 4 -12.89 -16.15 -2.39
N LEU A 5 -14.12 -15.70 -2.59
CA LEU A 5 -14.52 -14.97 -3.80
C LEU A 5 -14.05 -13.51 -3.78
N TYR A 6 -14.04 -12.90 -2.59
CA TYR A 6 -13.53 -11.54 -2.39
C TYR A 6 -12.09 -11.37 -2.93
N PRO A 7 -11.08 -12.15 -2.50
CA PRO A 7 -9.72 -11.97 -3.01
C PRO A 7 -9.64 -12.22 -4.52
N ILE A 8 -10.39 -13.15 -5.09
CA ILE A 8 -10.36 -13.43 -6.53
C ILE A 8 -10.86 -12.23 -7.35
N ILE A 9 -11.91 -11.55 -6.88
CA ILE A 9 -12.49 -10.40 -7.58
C ILE A 9 -11.63 -9.14 -7.38
N PHE A 10 -11.08 -8.94 -6.18
CA PHE A 10 -10.28 -7.76 -5.87
C PHE A 10 -8.85 -7.83 -6.42
N THR A 11 -8.27 -9.02 -6.57
CA THR A 11 -6.90 -9.22 -7.09
C THR A 11 -6.66 -8.54 -8.45
N PRO A 12 -7.48 -8.74 -9.50
CA PRO A 12 -7.24 -8.09 -10.79
C PRO A 12 -7.31 -6.55 -10.69
N ALA A 13 -8.25 -6.01 -9.90
CA ALA A 13 -8.33 -4.57 -9.66
C ALA A 13 -7.07 -4.05 -8.96
N MET A 14 -6.57 -4.77 -7.95
CA MET A 14 -5.32 -4.42 -7.27
C MET A 14 -4.09 -4.51 -8.17
N ILE A 15 -4.03 -5.51 -9.06
CA ILE A 15 -2.94 -5.64 -10.04
C ILE A 15 -2.96 -4.47 -11.02
N CYS A 16 -4.13 -4.09 -11.55
CA CYS A 16 -4.26 -2.93 -12.42
C CYS A 16 -3.80 -1.65 -11.71
N PHE A 17 -4.26 -1.42 -10.48
CA PHE A 17 -3.84 -0.28 -9.67
C PHE A 17 -2.32 -0.25 -9.45
N ARG A 18 -1.74 -1.41 -9.14
CA ARG A 18 -0.29 -1.57 -8.98
C ARG A 18 0.47 -1.22 -10.26
N VAL A 19 0.06 -1.73 -11.42
CA VAL A 19 0.69 -1.44 -12.71
C VAL A 19 0.61 0.06 -13.03
N LEU A 20 -0.50 0.72 -12.71
CA LEU A 20 -0.65 2.17 -12.88
C LEU A 20 0.29 2.96 -11.95
N ILE A 21 0.42 2.57 -10.68
CA ILE A 21 1.39 3.20 -9.76
C ILE A 21 2.83 3.00 -10.23
N GLU A 22 3.19 1.78 -10.62
CA GLU A 22 4.52 1.47 -11.15
C GLU A 22 4.80 2.34 -12.40
N ALA A 23 3.84 2.47 -13.31
CA ALA A 23 3.97 3.28 -14.52
C ALA A 23 4.04 4.80 -14.25
N VAL A 24 3.21 5.35 -13.36
CA VAL A 24 3.07 6.80 -13.15
C VAL A 24 4.09 7.36 -12.17
N MET A 25 4.47 6.59 -11.14
CA MET A 25 5.39 7.06 -10.10
C MET A 25 6.74 6.37 -10.17
N ALA A 26 6.76 5.04 -10.20
CA ALA A 26 8.01 4.29 -10.03
C ALA A 26 8.96 4.47 -11.24
N ILE A 27 8.45 4.39 -12.47
CA ILE A 27 9.26 4.57 -13.69
C ILE A 27 9.82 6.01 -13.78
N PRO A 28 9.03 7.08 -13.61
CA PRO A 28 9.59 8.44 -13.61
C PRO A 28 10.61 8.69 -12.50
N ILE A 29 10.34 8.20 -11.27
CA ILE A 29 11.30 8.30 -10.16
C ILE A 29 12.59 7.56 -10.52
N GLY A 30 12.50 6.36 -11.10
CA GLY A 30 13.66 5.59 -11.56
C GLY A 30 14.49 6.33 -12.61
N TYR A 31 13.83 7.04 -13.54
CA TYR A 31 14.50 7.89 -14.52
C TYR A 31 15.22 9.07 -13.87
N PHE A 32 14.58 9.78 -12.92
CA PHE A 32 15.22 10.89 -12.20
C PHE A 32 16.41 10.45 -11.34
N VAL A 33 16.36 9.25 -10.78
CA VAL A 33 17.47 8.65 -10.03
C VAL A 33 18.60 8.15 -10.96
N GLY A 34 18.33 8.05 -12.26
CA GLY A 34 19.31 7.64 -13.28
C GLY A 34 19.46 6.13 -13.42
N TYR A 35 18.47 5.34 -12.97
CA TYR A 35 18.49 3.88 -13.12
C TYR A 35 18.36 3.43 -14.57
N ASP A 36 17.66 4.20 -15.41
CA ASP A 36 17.43 3.90 -16.82
C ASP A 36 17.69 5.13 -17.69
N LYS A 37 18.41 4.93 -18.80
CA LYS A 37 18.77 5.98 -19.77
C LYS A 37 17.81 6.08 -20.96
N GLU A 38 16.84 5.16 -21.05
CA GLU A 38 15.87 5.10 -22.13
C GLU A 38 14.79 6.19 -21.98
N GLU A 39 14.15 6.56 -23.08
CA GLU A 39 13.05 7.51 -23.06
C GLU A 39 11.89 6.99 -22.18
N ILE A 40 11.44 7.82 -21.22
CA ILE A 40 10.41 7.47 -20.22
C ILE A 40 9.15 6.89 -20.88
N LYS A 41 8.72 7.47 -22.01
CA LYS A 41 7.51 7.03 -22.73
C LYS A 41 7.62 5.59 -23.21
N SER A 42 8.78 5.22 -23.74
CA SER A 42 9.03 3.86 -24.21
C SER A 42 9.00 2.86 -23.05
N GLN A 43 9.58 3.23 -21.90
CA GLN A 43 9.57 2.40 -20.71
C GLN A 43 8.16 2.19 -20.14
N ILE A 44 7.34 3.24 -20.08
CA ILE A 44 5.95 3.16 -19.63
C ILE A 44 5.13 2.28 -20.57
N MET A 45 5.25 2.46 -21.89
CA MET A 45 4.53 1.66 -22.87
C MET A 45 4.97 0.19 -22.85
N ALA A 46 6.26 -0.09 -22.67
CA ALA A 46 6.77 -1.45 -22.51
C ALA A 46 6.24 -2.11 -21.23
N HIS A 47 6.14 -1.35 -20.13
CA HIS A 47 5.57 -1.85 -18.88
C HIS A 47 4.07 -2.18 -19.01
N LEU A 48 3.29 -1.29 -19.64
CA LEU A 48 1.84 -1.47 -19.85
C LEU A 48 1.52 -2.64 -20.79
N HIS A 49 2.36 -2.91 -21.79
CA HIS A 49 2.16 -4.01 -22.74
C HIS A 49 2.68 -5.39 -22.26
N GLY A 50 2.94 -5.56 -20.96
CA GLY A 50 3.33 -6.87 -20.41
C GLY A 50 4.79 -6.97 -19.99
N GLY A 51 5.55 -5.88 -20.01
CA GLY A 51 6.90 -5.82 -19.43
C GLY A 51 6.96 -6.10 -17.92
N PHE A 52 5.81 -6.21 -17.26
CA PHE A 52 5.69 -6.61 -15.85
C PHE A 52 5.80 -8.13 -15.61
N VAL A 53 5.73 -8.96 -16.66
CA VAL A 53 5.69 -10.43 -16.56
C VAL A 53 7.08 -11.06 -16.47
N PHE A 54 8.10 -10.41 -17.05
CA PHE A 54 9.45 -10.96 -17.12
C PHE A 54 10.29 -10.59 -15.89
N ASP A 55 11.02 -11.57 -15.34
CA ASP A 55 11.98 -11.35 -14.24
C ASP A 55 13.21 -10.61 -14.77
N THR A 56 13.18 -9.29 -14.62
CA THR A 56 14.25 -8.37 -15.02
C THR A 56 14.70 -7.57 -13.80
N GLN A 57 15.92 -7.03 -13.83
CA GLN A 57 16.40 -6.13 -12.77
C GLN A 57 15.44 -4.95 -12.54
N ARG A 58 14.90 -4.37 -13.62
CA ARG A 58 13.88 -3.30 -13.55
C ARG A 58 12.63 -3.79 -12.80
N LYS A 59 12.14 -5.00 -13.07
CA LYS A 59 10.97 -5.54 -12.37
C LYS A 59 11.19 -5.69 -10.87
N ARG A 60 12.38 -6.15 -10.45
CA ARG A 60 12.72 -6.28 -9.02
C ARG A 60 12.75 -4.92 -8.30
N ILE A 61 13.27 -3.88 -8.96
CA ILE A 61 13.25 -2.51 -8.43
C ILE A 61 11.81 -2.01 -8.29
N LEU A 62 10.97 -2.22 -9.32
CA LEU A 62 9.55 -1.87 -9.29
C LEU A 62 8.79 -2.62 -8.19
N GLU A 63 9.11 -3.88 -7.94
CA GLU A 63 8.56 -4.67 -6.83
C GLU A 63 8.96 -4.11 -5.47
N CYS A 64 10.23 -3.77 -5.28
CA CYS A 64 10.70 -3.11 -4.07
C CYS A 64 9.97 -1.78 -3.86
N PHE A 65 9.84 -0.97 -4.91
CA PHE A 65 9.08 0.29 -4.85
C PHE A 65 7.61 0.05 -4.48
N SER A 66 6.94 -0.90 -5.12
CA SER A 66 5.53 -1.21 -4.85
C SER A 66 5.32 -1.68 -3.42
N ARG A 67 6.20 -2.53 -2.88
CA ARG A 67 6.17 -2.95 -1.47
C ARG A 67 6.39 -1.77 -0.54
N PHE A 68 7.41 -0.96 -0.80
CA PHE A 68 7.69 0.24 -0.01
C PHE A 68 6.51 1.22 -0.01
N PHE A 69 5.91 1.45 -1.18
CA PHE A 69 4.76 2.34 -1.34
C PHE A 69 3.55 1.84 -0.54
N TYR A 70 3.20 0.56 -0.69
CA TYR A 70 2.10 -0.05 0.06
C TYR A 70 2.30 0.06 1.58
N HIS A 71 3.50 -0.25 2.05
CA HIS A 71 3.81 -0.18 3.46
C HIS A 71 3.82 1.25 4.00
N SER A 72 4.36 2.19 3.22
CA SER A 72 4.38 3.61 3.60
C SER A 72 2.98 4.22 3.61
N SER A 73 2.12 3.87 2.65
CA SER A 73 0.75 4.39 2.62
C SER A 73 -0.09 3.88 3.78
N MET A 74 0.06 2.60 4.13
CA MET A 74 -0.60 2.02 5.29
C MET A 74 -0.10 2.65 6.59
N PHE A 75 1.21 2.82 6.74
CA PHE A 75 1.81 3.49 7.90
C PHE A 75 1.30 4.92 8.08
N ILE A 76 1.22 5.71 7.00
CA ILE A 76 0.70 7.09 7.07
C ILE A 76 -0.77 7.11 7.48
N TYR A 77 -1.57 6.17 6.97
CA TYR A 77 -2.98 6.04 7.35
C TYR A 77 -3.11 5.67 8.84
N ASP A 78 -2.39 4.63 9.28
CA ASP A 78 -2.41 4.16 10.66
C ASP A 78 -1.98 5.27 11.63
N PHE A 79 -0.91 5.99 11.29
CA PHE A 79 -0.43 7.12 12.09
C PHE A 79 -1.48 8.23 12.21
N ARG A 80 -2.20 8.56 11.12
CA ARG A 80 -3.24 9.59 11.15
C ARG A 80 -4.42 9.19 12.04
N VAL A 81 -4.90 7.96 11.91
CA VAL A 81 -6.02 7.46 12.73
C VAL A 81 -5.64 7.43 14.20
N LEU A 82 -4.44 6.92 14.53
CA LEU A 82 -3.95 6.91 15.91
C LEU A 82 -3.74 8.31 16.47
N ALA A 83 -3.23 9.26 15.67
CA ALA A 83 -3.02 10.64 16.11
C ALA A 83 -4.33 11.37 16.47
N ILE A 84 -5.42 11.05 15.78
CA ILE A 84 -6.76 11.60 16.07
C ILE A 84 -7.35 10.96 17.33
N HIS A 85 -7.01 9.71 17.61
CA HIS A 85 -7.62 9.00 18.72
C HIS A 85 -7.10 9.48 20.08
N PRO A 86 -7.98 9.88 21.03
CA PRO A 86 -7.56 10.45 22.31
C PRO A 86 -6.72 9.50 23.16
N CYS A 87 -6.91 8.19 22.99
CA CYS A 87 -6.15 7.15 23.68
C CYS A 87 -4.64 7.17 23.38
N LEU A 88 -4.20 7.79 22.28
CA LEU A 88 -2.78 7.93 22.00
C LEU A 88 -2.12 8.93 22.96
N TRP A 89 -2.86 9.97 23.34
CA TRP A 89 -2.35 11.08 24.15
C TRP A 89 -2.66 10.91 25.65
N ASP A 90 -3.77 10.24 25.97
CA ASP A 90 -4.20 10.00 27.35
C ASP A 90 -4.58 8.52 27.56
N VAL A 91 -3.79 7.85 28.39
CA VAL A 91 -3.99 6.43 28.73
C VAL A 91 -5.29 6.21 29.51
N SER A 92 -5.78 7.22 30.25
CA SER A 92 -7.02 7.08 31.01
C SER A 92 -8.26 6.99 30.11
N ALA A 93 -8.21 7.64 28.93
CA ALA A 93 -9.26 7.55 27.92
C ALA A 93 -9.43 6.12 27.38
N CYS A 94 -8.37 5.31 27.36
CA CYS A 94 -8.40 3.90 26.91
C CYS A 94 -9.31 2.99 27.74
N TRP A 95 -9.59 3.37 28.99
CA TRP A 95 -10.33 2.54 29.93
C TRP A 95 -11.76 3.03 30.15
N THR A 96 -12.16 4.08 29.44
CA THR A 96 -13.50 4.66 29.59
C THR A 96 -14.54 3.75 28.95
N GLY A 97 -15.39 3.11 29.78
CA GLY A 97 -16.44 2.21 29.30
C GLY A 97 -16.00 0.76 29.07
N TYR A 98 -14.81 0.37 29.54
CA TYR A 98 -14.38 -1.04 29.53
C TYR A 98 -15.32 -1.92 30.38
N PRO A 99 -15.68 -3.15 29.96
CA PRO A 99 -15.22 -3.86 28.76
C PRO A 99 -16.06 -3.60 27.50
N PHE A 100 -17.18 -2.87 27.59
CA PHE A 100 -18.15 -2.69 26.50
C PHE A 100 -17.96 -1.35 25.77
N GLN A 101 -16.71 -0.93 25.57
CA GLN A 101 -16.40 0.31 24.88
C GLN A 101 -16.75 0.20 23.38
N VAL A 102 -17.37 1.24 22.83
CA VAL A 102 -17.63 1.34 21.40
C VAL A 102 -16.33 1.76 20.73
N VAL A 103 -15.70 0.85 20.01
CA VAL A 103 -14.49 1.13 19.23
C VAL A 103 -14.91 1.58 17.84
N ASP A 104 -14.37 2.71 17.40
CA ASP A 104 -14.61 3.24 16.06
C ASP A 104 -14.08 2.26 14.99
N ASP A 105 -14.78 2.16 13.86
CA ASP A 105 -14.47 1.22 12.79
C ASP A 105 -13.05 1.47 12.21
N ASP A 106 -12.63 2.73 12.18
CA ASP A 106 -11.28 3.14 11.73
C ASP A 106 -10.18 2.58 12.65
N ILE A 107 -10.38 2.62 13.96
CA ILE A 107 -9.41 2.07 14.93
C ILE A 107 -9.37 0.56 14.80
N TRP A 108 -10.54 -0.06 14.62
CA TRP A 108 -10.62 -1.51 14.43
C TRP A 108 -9.88 -1.95 13.16
N PHE A 109 -9.96 -1.16 12.08
CA PHE A 109 -9.20 -1.38 10.87
C PHE A 109 -7.68 -1.29 11.12
N VAL A 110 -7.20 -0.26 11.83
CA VAL A 110 -5.77 -0.13 12.18
C VAL A 110 -5.30 -1.29 13.06
N VAL A 111 -6.08 -1.69 14.07
CA VAL A 111 -5.73 -2.83 14.93
C VAL A 111 -5.68 -4.14 14.14
N ARG A 112 -6.63 -4.36 13.23
CA ARG A 112 -6.72 -5.62 12.46
C ARG A 112 -5.72 -5.73 11.31
N TYR A 113 -5.42 -4.61 10.65
CA TYR A 113 -4.61 -4.60 9.43
C TYR A 113 -3.27 -3.87 9.60
N GLY A 114 -3.23 -2.79 10.38
CA GLY A 114 -2.02 -2.01 10.68
C GLY A 114 -1.07 -2.71 11.65
N MET A 115 -1.51 -3.62 12.50
CA MET A 115 -0.59 -4.40 13.34
C MET A 115 0.20 -5.48 12.59
N LYS A 116 -0.06 -5.71 11.29
CA LYS A 116 0.70 -6.68 10.48
C LYS A 116 2.16 -6.26 10.21
N PHE A 117 2.55 -5.07 10.66
CA PHE A 117 3.92 -4.56 10.64
C PHE A 117 4.79 -5.10 11.80
N TYR A 118 4.20 -5.79 12.77
CA TYR A 118 4.88 -6.47 13.89
C TYR A 118 4.76 -8.00 13.81
#